data_AF-A0A3D3PG02-F1
#
_entry.id   AF-A0A3D3PG02-F1
#
_cell.length_a   1.000
_cell.length_b   1.000
_cell.length_c   1.000
_cell.angle_alpha   90.00
_cell.angle_beta   90.00
_cell.angle_gamma   90.00
#
_symmetry.space_group_name_H-M   'P 1'
#
loop_
_entity.id
_entity.type
_entity.pdbx_description
1 polymer ?
#
loop_
_entity_poly.entity_id
_entity_poly.type
_entity_poly.pdbx_seq_one_letter_code
_entity_poly.pdbx_strand_id
1 'polypeptide(L)' 'MNKTFGLLFYVKKTKMIANGTAPVYLRITIDGERADISSKRYINPDKWNANG' A
#
# COMPACT_ATOMS: atom_id res chain seq x y z
N MET A 1 5.08 -2.08 28.54
CA MET A 1 4.06 -1.77 27.49
C MET A 1 4.82 -1.51 26.20
N ASN A 2 4.76 -2.43 25.24
CA ASN A 2 5.53 -2.30 23.99
C ASN A 2 4.73 -1.48 22.98
N LYS A 3 5.34 -0.40 22.50
CA LYS A 3 4.81 0.37 21.38
C LYS A 3 5.22 -0.30 20.08
N THR A 4 4.26 -0.53 19.19
CA THR A 4 4.52 -1.19 17.91
C THR A 4 4.24 -0.22 16.78
N PHE A 5 5.14 -0.21 15.79
CA PHE A 5 5.00 0.56 14.58
C PHE A 5 5.25 -0.35 13.38
N GLY A 6 4.33 -0.35 12.43
CA GLY A 6 4.42 -1.11 11.19
C GLY A 6 4.11 -0.23 9.99
N LEU A 7 4.88 -0.41 8.92
CA LEU A 7 4.72 0.31 7.67
C LEU A 7 4.70 -0.69 6.52
N LEU A 8 3.69 -0.59 5.66
CA LEU A 8 3.52 -1.50 4.52
C LEU A 8 3.08 -0.73 3.27
N PHE A 9 3.85 -0.84 2.20
CA PHE A 9 3.40 -0.43 0.86
C PHE A 9 2.72 -1.59 0.16
N TYR A 10 1.60 -1.32 -0.50
CA TYR A 10 0.90 -2.34 -1.26
C TYR A 10 0.16 -1.74 -2.46
N VAL A 11 0.03 -2.52 -3.53
CA VAL A 11 -0.74 -2.14 -4.72
C VAL A 11 -2.20 -2.51 -4.53
N LYS A 12 -3.08 -1.52 -4.64
CA LYS A 12 -4.53 -1.74 -4.56
C LYS A 12 -5.08 -2.12 -5.94
N LYS A 13 -4.83 -3.36 -6.35
CA LYS A 13 -5.20 -3.89 -7.69
C LYS A 13 -6.68 -3.72 -8.04
N THR A 14 -7.57 -3.73 -7.03
CA THR A 14 -9.01 -3.48 -7.20
C THR A 14 -9.36 -2.06 -7.65
N LYS A 15 -8.41 -1.11 -7.57
CA LYS A 15 -8.54 0.27 -8.04
C LYS A 15 -7.71 0.54 -9.30
N MET A 16 -7.54 -0.46 -10.16
CA MET A 16 -6.91 -0.26 -11.46
C MET A 16 -7.68 0.77 -12.28
N ILE A 17 -6.96 1.68 -12.92
CA ILE A 17 -7.53 2.71 -13.79
C ILE A 17 -7.37 2.32 -15.27
N ALA A 18 -8.06 3.02 -16.17
CA ALA A 18 -8.14 2.67 -17.60
C ALA A 18 -6.78 2.52 -18.31
N ASN A 19 -5.72 3.15 -17.80
CA ASN A 19 -4.37 3.02 -18.35
C ASN A 19 -3.63 1.74 -17.90
N GLY A 20 -4.30 0.83 -17.18
CA GLY A 20 -3.74 -0.44 -16.69
C GLY A 20 -2.86 -0.32 -15.44
N THR A 21 -2.73 0.87 -14.85
CA THR A 21 -2.00 1.06 -13.59
C THR A 21 -2.94 1.00 -12.39
N ALA A 22 -2.40 0.64 -11.22
CA ALA A 22 -3.12 0.63 -9.96
C ALA A 22 -2.41 1.52 -8.93
N PRO A 23 -3.15 2.16 -8.00
CA PRO A 23 -2.56 3.03 -7.00
C PRO A 23 -1.79 2.22 -5.95
N VAL A 24 -0.66 2.76 -5.52
CA VAL A 24 0.11 2.28 -4.37
C VAL A 24 -0.45 2.96 -3.12
N TYR A 25 -0.77 2.16 -2.11
CA TYR A 25 -1.22 2.64 -0.81
C TYR A 25 -0.16 2.37 0.25
N LEU A 26 -0.18 3.21 1.29
CA LEU A 26 0.64 3.09 2.48
C LEU A 26 -0.27 2.71 3.64
N ARG A 27 0.00 1.60 4.30
CA ARG A 27 -0.61 1.24 5.58
C ARG A 27 0.35 1.58 6.71
N ILE A 28 -0.13 2.37 7.65
CA ILE A 28 0.53 2.64 8.92
C ILE A 28 -0.20 1.84 9.99
N THR A 29 0.53 1.08 10.80
CA THR A 29 -0.01 0.36 11.95
C THR A 29 0.66 0.88 13.22
N ILE A 30 -0.11 1.38 14.17
CA ILE A 30 0.37 1.82 15.48
C ILE A 30 -0.43 1.09 16.54
N ASP A 31 0.24 0.33 17.40
CA ASP A 31 -0.39 -0.39 18.53
C ASP A 31 -1.61 -1.24 18.11
N GLY A 32 -1.56 -1.84 16.92
CA GLY A 32 -2.62 -2.69 16.35
C GLY A 32 -3.67 -1.94 15.53
N GLU A 33 -3.77 -0.62 15.65
CA GLU A 33 -4.65 0.22 14.84
C GLU A 33 -4.04 0.51 13.47
N ARG A 34 -4.86 0.51 12.42
CA ARG A 34 -4.42 0.65 11.03
C ARG A 34 -5.05 1.86 10.36
N ALA A 35 -4.24 2.61 9.65
CA ALA A 35 -4.69 3.66 8.74
C ALA A 35 -4.06 3.45 7.36
N ASP A 36 -4.90 3.55 6.32
CA ASP A 36 -4.48 3.41 4.93
C ASP A 36 -4.53 4.78 4.24
N ILE A 37 -3.40 5.20 3.67
CA ILE A 37 -3.23 6.52 3.03
C ILE A 37 -2.86 6.31 1.56
N SER A 38 -3.42 7.14 0.68
CA SER A 38 -3.02 7.15 -0.74
C SER A 38 -1.63 7.77 -0.88
N SER A 39 -0.71 7.05 -1.53
CA SER A 39 0.61 7.62 -1.86
C SER A 39 0.57 8.56 -3.07
N LYS A 40 -0.58 8.64 -3.76
CA LYS A 40 -0.73 9.31 -5.07
C LYS A 40 0.24 8.79 -6.15
N ARG A 41 0.82 7.61 -5.97
CA ARG A 41 1.63 6.91 -6.97
C ARG A 41 0.83 5.76 -7.57
N TYR A 42 1.12 5.46 -8.83
CA TYR A 42 0.51 4.39 -9.59
C TYR A 42 1.59 3.55 -10.24
N ILE A 43 1.36 2.25 -10.34
CA ILE A 43 2.29 1.31 -10.96
C ILE A 43 1.52 0.27 -11.76
N ASN A 44 2.12 -0.27 -12.82
CA ASN A 44 1.63 -1.50 -13.41
C ASN A 44 1.77 -2.63 -12.38
N PRO A 45 0.68 -3.33 -11.99
CA PRO A 45 0.75 -4.39 -10.99
C PRO A 45 1.77 -5.51 -11.28
N ASP A 46 2.08 -5.77 -12.55
CA ASP A 46 3.03 -6.81 -12.96
C ASP A 46 4.48 -6.41 -12.66
N LYS A 47 4.74 -5.11 -12.46
CA LYS A 47 6.04 -4.57 -12.06
C LYS A 47 6.18 -4.43 -10.55
N TRP A 48 5.19 -4.85 -9.76
CA TRP A 48 5.23 -4.77 -8.30
C TRP A 48 5.89 -6.00 -7.69
N ASN A 49 6.98 -5.80 -6.94
CA ASN A 49 7.55 -6.85 -6.10
C ASN A 49 6.89 -6.83 -4.72
N ALA A 50 6.12 -7.87 -4.39
CA ALA A 50 5.44 -8.02 -3.11
C ALA A 50 6.31 -8.67 -2.01
N ASN A 51 7.47 -9.22 -2.37
CA ASN A 51 8.33 -10.03 -1.50
C ASN A 51 9.68 -9.35 -1.25
N GLY A 52 9.68 -8.01 -1.13
CA GLY A 52 10.88 -7.27 -0.76
C GLY A 52 11.50 -7.77 0.54
#